data_AF-A0A511URU5-F1
#
_entry.id   AF-A0A511URU5-F1
#
_cell.length_a   1.000
_cell.length_b   1.000
_cell.length_c   1.000
_cell.angle_alpha   90.00
_cell.angle_beta   90.00
_cell.angle_gamma   90.00
#
_symmetry.space_group_name_H-M   'P 1'
#
loop_
_entity.id
_entity.type
_entity.pdbx_description
1 polymer ?
#
loop_
_entity_poly.entity_id
_entity_poly.type
_entity_poly.pdbx_seq_one_letter_code
_entity_poly.pdbx_strand_id
1 'polypeptide(L)'
;MSMHRKTITLTEQQDSWVKSQIESGQFGNDSEYIRHLIRRDQQAQERLNTLRKALVEGEASGEAKPLDISAIKAAGRKRMKAVK
;
A
#
# COMPACT_ATOMS: atom_id res chain seq x y z
N MET A 1 5.94 -7.06 -20.54
CA MET A 1 4.99 -5.94 -20.67
C MET A 1 5.56 -4.92 -21.64
N SER A 2 4.74 -4.37 -22.55
CA SER A 2 5.17 -3.30 -23.45
C SER A 2 5.32 -1.99 -22.69
N MET A 3 6.40 -1.26 -22.94
CA MET A 3 6.57 0.10 -22.43
C MET A 3 5.97 1.08 -23.43
N HIS A 4 5.01 1.90 -22.98
CA HIS A 4 4.42 2.94 -23.81
C HIS A 4 5.03 4.29 -23.46
N ARG A 5 5.54 5.00 -24.47
CA ARG A 5 6.10 6.35 -24.29
C ARG A 5 4.95 7.34 -24.08
N LYS A 6 5.09 8.20 -23.07
CA LYS A 6 4.18 9.33 -22.80
C LYS A 6 5.00 10.60 -22.64
N THR A 7 4.54 11.70 -23.23
CA THR A 7 5.08 13.04 -22.97
C THR A 7 4.30 13.63 -21.79
N ILE A 8 5.01 14.21 -20.82
CA ILE A 8 4.43 14.74 -19.60
C ILE A 8 5.03 16.14 -19.40
N THR A 9 4.20 17.10 -19.04
CA THR A 9 4.66 18.46 -18.72
C THR A 9 4.88 18.55 -17.22
N LEU A 10 6.03 19.07 -16.82
CA LEU A 10 6.40 19.31 -15.43
C LEU A 10 6.64 20.81 -15.23
N THR A 11 6.43 21.28 -14.00
CA THR A 11 6.91 22.60 -13.61
C THR A 11 8.43 22.59 -13.47
N GLU A 12 9.07 23.75 -13.55
CA GLU A 12 10.53 23.87 -13.37
C GLU A 12 10.99 23.33 -12.01
N GLN A 13 10.20 23.54 -10.96
CA GLN A 13 10.47 23.00 -9.63
C GLN A 13 10.40 21.47 -9.60
N GLN A 14 9.43 20.87 -10.31
CA GLN A 14 9.30 19.42 -10.41
C GLN A 14 10.45 18.81 -11.21
N ASP A 15 10.84 19.42 -12.33
CA ASP A 15 11.98 18.98 -13.14
C ASP A 15 13.28 19.03 -12.32
N SER A 16 13.53 20.13 -11.63
CA SER A 16 14.69 20.27 -10.73
C SER A 16 14.71 19.20 -9.64
N TRP A 17 13.54 18.88 -9.08
CA TRP A 17 13.42 17.79 -8.11
C TRP A 17 13.76 16.44 -8.74
N VAL A 18 13.20 16.10 -9.91
CA VAL A 18 13.49 14.85 -10.62
C VAL A 18 14.98 14.71 -10.90
N LYS A 19 15.64 15.76 -11.37
CA LYS A 19 17.09 15.78 -11.62
C LYS A 19 17.89 15.50 -10.34
N SER A 20 17.53 16.11 -9.21
CA SER A 20 18.21 15.85 -7.93
C SER A 20 18.13 14.37 -7.50
N GLN A 21 17.01 13.69 -7.82
CA GLN A 21 16.86 12.26 -7.50
C GLN A 21 17.74 11.39 -8.40
N ILE A 22 17.93 11.78 -9.66
CA ILE A 22 18.83 11.10 -10.60
C ILE A 22 20.29 11.33 -10.19
N GLU A 23 20.66 12.56 -9.86
CA GLU A 23 22.01 12.93 -9.39
C GLU A 23 22.39 12.22 -8.09
N SER A 24 21.42 11.90 -7.23
CA SER A 24 21.65 11.08 -6.04
C SER A 24 22.06 9.62 -6.32
N GLY A 25 21.99 9.20 -7.59
CA GLY A 25 22.36 7.86 -8.05
C GLY A 25 21.28 6.79 -7.84
N GLN A 26 20.11 7.18 -7.31
CA GLN A 26 19.00 6.25 -7.04
C GLN A 26 18.23 5.84 -8.31
N PHE A 27 18.30 6.66 -9.37
CA PHE A 27 17.58 6.43 -10.63
C PHE A 27 18.48 6.79 -11.81
N GLY A 28 18.40 6.02 -12.91
CA GLY A 28 19.20 6.27 -14.11
C GLY A 28 18.60 7.29 -15.07
N ASN A 29 17.31 7.61 -14.94
CA ASN A 29 16.60 8.62 -15.76
C ASN A 29 15.24 9.00 -15.18
N ASP A 30 14.64 10.05 -15.75
CA ASP A 30 13.33 10.59 -15.39
C ASP A 30 12.21 9.54 -15.47
N SER A 31 12.23 8.71 -16.52
CA SER A 31 11.19 7.70 -16.75
C SER A 31 11.23 6.60 -15.69
N GLU A 32 12.40 6.31 -15.12
CA GLU A 32 12.56 5.38 -14.01
C GLU A 32 12.01 5.96 -12.71
N TYR A 33 12.36 7.21 -12.40
CA TYR A 33 11.85 7.90 -11.23
C TYR A 33 10.31 8.04 -11.27
N ILE A 34 9.76 8.46 -12.41
CA ILE A 34 8.31 8.59 -12.59
C ILE A 34 7.61 7.23 -12.43
N ARG A 35 8.16 6.15 -13.00
CA ARG A 35 7.61 4.80 -12.79
C ARG A 35 7.68 4.37 -11.32
N HIS A 36 8.75 4.71 -10.62
CA HIS A 36 8.86 4.46 -9.19
C HIS A 36 7.76 5.19 -8.40
N LEU A 37 7.51 6.47 -8.69
CA LEU A 37 6.42 7.23 -8.07
C LEU A 37 5.05 6.61 -8.33
N ILE A 38 4.78 6.19 -9.57
CA ILE A 38 3.51 5.52 -9.93
C ILE A 38 3.34 4.22 -9.12
N ARG A 39 4.38 3.40 -8.99
CA ARG A 39 4.30 2.17 -8.18
C ARG A 39 4.03 2.47 -6.72
N ARG A 40 4.69 3.50 -6.16
CA ARG A 40 4.47 3.92 -4.77
C ARG A 40 3.04 4.40 -4.53
N ASP A 41 2.48 5.15 -5.46
CA ASP A 41 1.08 5.60 -5.43
C ASP A 41 0.11 4.41 -5.52
N GLN A 42 0.32 3.49 -6.46
CA GLN A 42 -0.47 2.26 -6.58
C GLN A 42 -0.46 1.43 -5.30
N GLN A 43 0.72 1.24 -4.68
CA GLN A 43 0.82 0.52 -3.41
C GLN A 43 0.10 1.25 -2.27
N ALA A 44 0.14 2.58 -2.24
CA ALA A 44 -0.59 3.35 -1.24
C ALA A 44 -2.11 3.21 -1.41
N GLN A 45 -2.60 3.29 -2.65
CA GLN A 45 -4.00 3.08 -2.99
C GLN A 45 -4.47 1.66 -2.68
N GLU A 46 -3.64 0.65 -2.97
CA GLU A 46 -3.93 -0.74 -2.64
C GLU A 46 -4.08 -0.93 -1.13
N ARG A 47 -3.12 -0.45 -0.32
CA ARG A 47 -3.21 -0.52 1.15
C ARG A 47 -4.48 0.14 1.67
N LEU A 48 -4.84 1.29 1.11
CA LEU A 48 -6.03 2.03 1.50
C LEU A 48 -7.31 1.25 1.13
N ASN A 49 -7.36 0.66 -0.05
CA ASN A 49 -8.49 -0.16 -0.49
C ASN A 49 -8.62 -1.44 0.35
N THR A 50 -7.51 -2.08 0.72
CA THR A 50 -7.50 -3.22 1.65
C THR A 50 -8.08 -2.83 3.01
N LEU A 51 -7.66 -1.68 3.55
CA LEU A 51 -8.20 -1.17 4.82
C LEU A 51 -9.70 -0.90 4.73
N ARG A 52 -10.15 -0.20 3.68
CA ARG A 52 -11.59 0.06 3.45
C ARG A 52 -12.39 -1.24 3.37
N LYS A 53 -11.87 -2.23 2.65
CA LYS A 53 -12.53 -3.55 2.53
C LYS A 53 -12.64 -4.24 3.89
N ALA A 54 -11.57 -4.23 4.69
CA ALA A 54 -11.58 -4.82 6.02
C ALA A 54 -12.55 -4.12 6.98
N LEU A 55 -12.70 -2.79 6.86
CA LEU A 55 -13.69 -2.04 7.64
C LEU A 55 -15.12 -2.42 7.24
N VAL A 56 -15.43 -2.46 5.94
CA VAL A 56 -16.75 -2.88 5.44
C VAL A 56 -17.07 -4.31 5.86
N GLU A 57 -16.10 -5.22 5.79
CA GLU A 57 -16.26 -6.60 6.28
C GLU A 57 -16.54 -6.64 7.79
N GLY A 58 -15.85 -5.81 8.57
CA GLY A 58 -16.10 -5.66 10.00
C GLY A 58 -17.48 -5.10 10.32
N GLU A 59 -17.93 -4.07 9.62
CA GLU A 59 -19.27 -3.48 9.77
C GLU A 59 -20.37 -4.47 9.38
N ALA A 60 -20.15 -5.28 8.34
CA ALA A 60 -21.06 -6.33 7.92
C ALA A 60 -21.00 -7.59 8.80
N SER A 61 -20.03 -7.72 9.72
CA SER A 61 -19.82 -8.92 10.54
C SER A 61 -20.85 -9.12 11.66
N GLY A 62 -21.80 -8.20 11.79
CA GLY A 62 -22.86 -8.22 12.79
C GLY A 62 -22.64 -7.21 13.90
N GLU A 63 -23.47 -7.27 14.94
CA GLU A 63 -23.42 -6.30 16.04
C GLU A 63 -22.15 -6.42 16.87
N ALA A 64 -21.60 -5.26 17.25
CA ALA A 64 -20.45 -5.18 18.13
C ALA A 64 -20.77 -5.76 19.51
N LYS A 65 -19.89 -6.63 20.01
CA LYS A 65 -19.99 -7.25 21.33
C LYS A 65 -18.88 -6.71 22.25
N PRO A 66 -19.07 -6.73 23.58
CA PRO A 66 -18.02 -6.37 24.52
C PRO A 66 -16.74 -7.19 24.29
N LEU A 67 -15.59 -6.50 24.31
CA LEU A 67 -14.30 -7.11 24.02
C LEU A 67 -13.76 -7.87 25.24
N ASP A 68 -13.70 -9.20 25.17
CA ASP A 68 -13.00 -10.05 26.15
C ASP A 68 -11.72 -10.66 25.57
N ILE A 69 -10.59 -10.01 25.87
CA ILE A 69 -9.26 -10.41 25.40
C ILE A 69 -8.86 -11.79 25.93
N SER A 70 -9.29 -12.14 27.15
CA SER A 70 -8.92 -13.40 27.80
C SER A 70 -9.59 -14.59 27.11
N ALA A 71 -10.88 -14.45 26.79
CA ALA A 71 -11.65 -15.44 26.04
C ALA A 71 -11.12 -15.62 24.61
N ILE A 72 -10.77 -14.52 23.92
CA ILE A 72 -10.19 -14.57 22.57
C ILE A 72 -8.86 -15.34 22.57
N LYS A 73 -7.95 -15.04 23.52
CA LYS A 73 -6.67 -15.76 23.64
C LYS A 73 -6.88 -17.25 23.94
N ALA A 74 -7.83 -17.59 24.82
CA ALA A 74 -8.15 -18.98 25.12
C ALA A 74 -8.71 -19.73 23.90
N ALA A 75 -9.62 -19.11 23.15
CA ALA A 75 -10.17 -19.66 21.91
C ALA A 75 -9.10 -19.87 20.84
N GLY A 76 -8.20 -18.88 20.64
CA GLY A 76 -7.09 -18.99 19.70
C GLY A 76 -6.14 -20.16 20.04
N ARG A 77 -5.77 -20.32 21.31
CA ARG A 77 -4.92 -21.44 21.76
C ARG A 77 -5.58 -22.81 21.55
N LYS A 78 -6.90 -22.91 21.75
CA LYS A 78 -7.66 -24.14 21.47
C LYS A 78 -7.63 -24.49 19.98
N ARG A 79 -7.83 -23.50 19.09
CA ARG A 79 -7.76 -23.70 17.63
C ARG A 79 -6.37 -24.18 17.18
N MET A 80 -5.30 -23.58 17.69
CA MET A 80 -3.93 -23.99 17.35
C MET A 80 -3.58 -25.42 17.80
N LYS A 81 -4.12 -25.87 18.94
CA LYS A 81 -3.92 -27.25 19.42
C LYS A 81 -4.72 -28.28 18.62
N ALA A 82 -5.85 -27.90 18.03
CA ALA A 82 -6.70 -28.78 17.22
C ALA A 82 -6.21 -28.95 15.77
N VAL A 83 -5.31 -28.08 15.31
CA VAL A 83 -4.68 -28.15 13.98
C VAL A 83 -3.38 -28.97 14.01
N LYS A 84 -2.88 -29.32 15.21
CA LYS A 84 -1.71 -30.16 15.43
C LYS A 84 -2.14 -31.61 15.65
#